data_AF-D7CFY4-F1
#
_entry.id   AF-D7CFY4-F1
#
_cell.length_a   1.000
_cell.length_b   1.000
_cell.length_c   1.000
_cell.angle_alpha   90.00
_cell.angle_beta   90.00
_cell.angle_gamma   90.00
#
_symmetry.space_group_name_H-M   'P 1'
#
loop_
_entity.id
_entity.type
_entity.pdbx_description
1 polymer ?
#
loop_
_entity_poly.entity_id
_entity_poly.type
_entity_poly.pdbx_seq_one_letter_code
_entity_poly.pdbx_strand_id
1 'polypeptide(L)'
;MQSGLVVADDAAARIARDGRGDRREKGERAVIVGLIVASEVGFWVVLLGGLCVRYVLRKPRAGTVLLACVPLLDVVLLTATVIDLRRGAEPSTAHGLAAVYLGFSIAYGHYMINWADGRFAHRFAGGPPPVKPPKYGAARVRHEWRLWRMTLIAAVIAVAVLQMCIWLIGDGDRTDAMVAWQRQMLTVAGIHLLVAVGYTVWPPKEKTRADGSGRPWSLTKR
;
A
#
# COMPACT_ATOMS: atom_id res chain seq x y z
N MET A 1 -19.18 -35.73 55.97
CA MET A 1 -17.75 -35.47 55.68
C MET A 1 -17.36 -35.61 54.21
N GLN A 2 -18.08 -36.35 53.36
CA GLN A 2 -17.74 -36.47 51.93
C GLN A 2 -17.97 -35.20 51.08
N SER A 3 -18.95 -34.36 51.42
CA SER A 3 -19.29 -33.17 50.61
C SER A 3 -18.20 -32.10 50.57
N GLY A 4 -17.39 -31.96 51.62
CA GLY A 4 -16.29 -30.99 51.66
C GLY A 4 -15.10 -31.39 50.80
N LEU A 5 -14.87 -32.70 50.61
CA LEU A 5 -13.79 -33.23 49.79
C LEU A 5 -14.08 -33.03 48.30
N VAL A 6 -15.35 -33.25 47.89
CA VAL A 6 -15.81 -33.03 46.51
C VAL A 6 -15.70 -31.56 46.11
N VAL A 7 -16.09 -30.63 47.00
CA VAL A 7 -15.98 -29.19 46.73
C VAL A 7 -14.53 -28.73 46.59
N ALA A 8 -13.61 -29.29 47.38
CA ALA A 8 -12.18 -28.96 47.29
C ALA A 8 -11.54 -29.50 45.98
N ASP A 9 -11.91 -30.71 45.57
CA ASP A 9 -11.44 -31.32 44.31
C ASP A 9 -11.97 -30.54 43.09
N ASP A 10 -13.24 -30.12 43.13
CA ASP A 10 -13.85 -29.28 42.09
C ASP A 10 -13.16 -27.91 41.99
N ALA A 11 -12.80 -27.30 43.12
CA ALA A 11 -12.09 -26.03 43.16
C ALA A 11 -10.67 -26.17 42.56
N ALA A 12 -9.94 -27.23 42.92
CA ALA A 12 -8.62 -27.50 42.38
C ALA A 12 -8.67 -27.78 40.86
N ALA A 13 -9.67 -28.54 40.41
CA ALA A 13 -9.88 -28.83 38.99
C ALA A 13 -10.23 -27.58 38.17
N ARG A 14 -10.96 -26.61 38.75
CA ARG A 14 -11.25 -25.31 38.14
C ARG A 14 -10.00 -24.45 38.00
N ILE A 15 -9.22 -24.29 39.06
CA ILE A 15 -7.96 -23.53 39.05
C ILE A 15 -6.97 -24.12 38.04
N ALA A 16 -6.86 -25.45 37.98
CA ALA A 16 -5.99 -26.15 37.04
C ALA A 16 -6.47 -26.05 35.58
N ARG A 17 -7.79 -25.91 35.33
CA ARG A 17 -8.34 -25.61 34.00
C ARG A 17 -8.07 -24.16 33.60
N ASP A 18 -8.32 -23.23 34.51
CA ASP A 18 -8.18 -21.79 34.28
C ASP A 18 -6.72 -21.40 33.96
N GLY A 19 -5.76 -21.90 34.76
CA GLY A 19 -4.33 -21.71 34.50
C GLY A 19 -3.82 -22.43 33.24
N ARG A 20 -4.58 -23.37 32.66
CA ARG A 20 -4.28 -24.00 31.36
C ARG A 20 -4.83 -23.16 30.20
N GLY A 21 -5.97 -22.51 30.40
CA GLY A 21 -6.56 -21.54 29.48
C GLY A 21 -5.65 -20.32 29.30
N ASP A 22 -5.27 -19.67 30.41
CA ASP A 22 -4.39 -18.48 30.39
C ASP A 22 -3.04 -18.75 29.71
N ARG A 23 -2.44 -19.92 29.93
CA ARG A 23 -1.18 -20.30 29.25
C ARG A 23 -1.36 -20.55 27.75
N ARG A 24 -2.48 -21.13 27.32
CA ARG A 24 -2.77 -21.32 25.89
C ARG A 24 -3.01 -19.98 25.21
N GLU A 25 -3.82 -19.12 25.83
CA GLU A 25 -4.11 -17.78 25.32
C GLU A 25 -2.85 -16.91 25.23
N LYS A 26 -1.99 -16.93 26.25
CA LYS A 26 -0.67 -16.27 26.21
C LYS A 26 0.22 -16.83 25.12
N GLY A 27 0.23 -18.15 24.93
CA GLY A 27 0.98 -18.81 23.86
C GLY A 27 0.50 -18.39 22.46
N GLU A 28 -0.81 -18.33 22.24
CA GLU A 28 -1.41 -17.90 20.97
C GLU A 28 -1.11 -16.43 20.67
N ARG A 29 -1.28 -15.55 21.67
CA ARG A 29 -0.92 -14.12 21.54
C ARG A 29 0.57 -13.93 21.23
N ALA A 30 1.45 -14.69 21.88
CA ALA A 30 2.89 -14.63 21.64
C ALA A 30 3.26 -15.07 20.21
N VAL A 31 2.60 -16.10 19.66
CA VAL A 31 2.81 -16.55 18.28
C VAL A 31 2.39 -15.48 17.27
N ILE A 32 1.26 -14.82 17.49
CA ILE A 32 0.75 -13.76 16.59
C ILE A 32 1.68 -12.54 16.61
N VAL A 33 2.05 -12.07 17.80
CA VAL A 33 3.00 -10.95 17.94
C VAL A 33 4.34 -11.31 17.29
N GLY A 34 4.83 -12.53 17.50
CA GLY A 34 6.04 -13.03 16.85
C GLY A 34 5.96 -13.01 15.32
N LEU A 35 4.81 -13.41 14.75
CA LEU A 35 4.58 -13.38 13.30
C LEU A 35 4.58 -11.95 12.75
N ILE A 36 3.90 -11.01 13.42
CA ILE A 36 3.86 -9.59 13.03
C ILE A 36 5.28 -9.02 13.04
N VAL A 37 6.02 -9.22 14.14
CA VAL A 37 7.39 -8.71 14.27
C VAL A 37 8.31 -9.34 13.22
N ALA A 38 8.22 -10.65 12.97
CA ALA A 38 9.02 -11.31 11.94
C ALA A 38 8.67 -10.80 10.54
N SER A 39 7.40 -10.50 10.29
CA SER A 39 6.93 -9.92 9.02
C SER A 39 7.46 -8.51 8.83
N GLU A 40 7.43 -7.68 9.88
CA GLU A 40 7.97 -6.31 9.87
C GLU A 40 9.47 -6.33 9.59
N VAL A 41 10.22 -7.17 10.31
CA VAL A 41 11.67 -7.32 10.11
C VAL A 41 11.98 -7.85 8.70
N GLY A 42 11.26 -8.89 8.25
CA GLY A 42 11.43 -9.46 6.92
C GLY A 42 11.16 -8.44 5.80
N PHE A 43 10.12 -7.63 5.97
CA PHE A 43 9.80 -6.52 5.08
C PHE A 43 10.97 -5.52 4.98
N TRP A 44 11.50 -5.05 6.12
CA TRP A 44 12.61 -4.11 6.12
C TRP A 44 13.87 -4.70 5.51
N VAL A 45 14.17 -5.97 5.77
CA VAL A 45 15.33 -6.67 5.20
C VAL A 45 15.20 -6.77 3.67
N VAL A 46 14.03 -7.18 3.16
CA VAL A 46 13.78 -7.31 1.72
C VAL A 46 13.79 -5.95 1.03
N LEU A 47 13.13 -4.94 1.62
CA LEU A 47 13.06 -3.60 1.07
C LEU A 47 14.44 -2.95 0.99
N LEU A 48 15.16 -2.90 2.12
CA LEU A 48 16.49 -2.29 2.18
C LEU A 48 17.50 -3.10 1.35
N GLY A 49 17.43 -4.44 1.40
CA GLY A 49 18.25 -5.31 0.57
C GLY A 49 18.02 -5.04 -0.92
N GLY A 50 16.77 -4.90 -1.36
CA GLY A 50 16.42 -4.66 -2.75
C GLY A 50 16.93 -3.31 -3.25
N LEU A 51 16.80 -2.28 -2.42
CA LEU A 51 17.35 -0.95 -2.70
C LEU A 51 18.88 -0.95 -2.75
N CYS A 52 19.55 -1.64 -1.81
CA CYS A 52 21.01 -1.78 -1.78
C CYS A 52 21.52 -2.50 -3.04
N VAL A 53 20.91 -3.62 -3.43
CA VAL A 53 21.28 -4.36 -4.65
C VAL A 53 21.05 -3.49 -5.90
N ARG A 54 19.94 -2.73 -5.93
CA ARG A 54 19.60 -1.86 -7.05
C ARG A 54 20.58 -0.72 -7.23
N TYR A 55 20.85 0.04 -6.16
CA TYR A 55 21.53 1.33 -6.23
C TYR A 55 23.00 1.28 -5.84
N VAL A 56 23.37 0.49 -4.82
CA VAL A 56 24.76 0.35 -4.37
C VAL A 56 25.51 -0.65 -5.25
N LEU A 57 24.95 -1.84 -5.45
CA LEU A 57 25.56 -2.87 -6.31
C LEU A 57 25.28 -2.64 -7.80
N ARG A 58 24.48 -1.62 -8.16
CA ARG A 58 24.12 -1.27 -9.55
C ARG A 58 23.57 -2.45 -10.35
N LYS A 59 22.87 -3.39 -9.69
CA LYS A 59 22.21 -4.54 -10.32
C LYS A 59 20.69 -4.33 -10.36
N PRO A 60 20.17 -3.51 -11.28
CA PRO A 60 18.76 -3.11 -11.28
C PRO A 60 17.81 -4.29 -11.45
N ARG A 61 18.18 -5.32 -12.23
CA ARG A 61 17.33 -6.52 -12.41
C ARG A 61 17.16 -7.31 -11.11
N ALA A 62 18.26 -7.61 -10.43
CA ALA A 62 18.24 -8.32 -9.15
C ALA A 62 17.52 -7.49 -8.07
N GLY A 63 17.76 -6.17 -8.04
CA GLY A 63 17.02 -5.27 -7.16
C GLY A 63 15.52 -5.23 -7.44
N THR A 64 15.08 -5.22 -8.72
CA THR A 64 13.65 -5.32 -9.06
C THR A 64 13.05 -6.62 -8.54
N VAL A 65 13.72 -7.75 -8.74
CA VAL A 65 13.24 -9.06 -8.28
C VAL A 65 13.10 -9.07 -6.76
N LEU A 66 14.09 -8.56 -6.04
CA LEU A 66 14.03 -8.49 -4.58
C LEU A 66 12.92 -7.54 -4.08
N LEU A 67 12.73 -6.39 -4.75
CA LEU A 67 11.64 -5.46 -4.43
C LEU A 67 10.26 -6.05 -4.79
N ALA A 68 10.16 -6.95 -5.76
CA ALA A 68 8.94 -7.68 -6.07
C ALA A 68 8.56 -8.69 -4.97
N CYS A 69 9.49 -9.07 -4.08
CA CYS A 69 9.15 -9.86 -2.90
C CYS A 69 8.37 -9.04 -1.85
N VAL A 70 8.39 -7.70 -1.90
CA VAL A 70 7.63 -6.85 -0.98
C VAL A 70 6.11 -7.09 -1.09
N PRO A 71 5.47 -6.96 -2.28
CA PRO A 71 4.05 -7.29 -2.42
C PRO A 71 3.74 -8.76 -2.12
N LEU A 72 4.72 -9.67 -2.25
CA LEU A 72 4.54 -11.06 -1.82
C LEU A 72 4.43 -11.16 -0.29
N LEU A 73 5.23 -10.40 0.46
CA LEU A 73 5.10 -10.30 1.91
C LEU A 73 3.75 -9.71 2.33
N ASP A 74 3.23 -8.71 1.59
CA ASP A 74 1.88 -8.16 1.84
C ASP A 74 0.80 -9.24 1.69
N VAL A 75 0.91 -10.12 0.68
CA VAL A 75 -0.01 -11.26 0.50
C VAL A 75 0.09 -12.26 1.66
N VAL A 76 1.30 -12.55 2.13
CA VAL A 76 1.51 -13.43 3.30
C VAL A 76 0.87 -12.81 4.54
N LEU A 77 1.05 -11.51 4.77
CA LEU A 77 0.47 -10.79 5.90
C LEU A 77 -1.06 -10.83 5.83
N LEU A 78 -1.65 -10.54 4.67
CA LEU A 78 -3.10 -10.63 4.46
C LEU A 78 -3.63 -12.05 4.70
N THR A 79 -2.90 -13.07 4.27
CA THR A 79 -3.25 -14.47 4.51
C THR A 79 -3.24 -14.79 6.00
N ALA A 80 -2.22 -14.33 6.72
CA ALA A 80 -2.13 -14.46 8.17
C ALA A 80 -3.29 -13.76 8.87
N THR A 81 -3.67 -12.56 8.43
CA THR A 81 -4.85 -11.84 8.93
C THR A 81 -6.13 -12.64 8.74
N VAL A 82 -6.36 -13.22 7.56
CA VAL A 82 -7.57 -14.03 7.32
C VAL A 82 -7.62 -15.22 8.27
N ILE A 83 -6.47 -15.88 8.50
CA ILE A 83 -6.36 -16.99 9.46
C ILE A 83 -6.64 -16.51 10.88
N ASP A 84 -6.12 -15.35 11.27
CA ASP A 84 -6.26 -14.78 12.61
C ASP A 84 -7.71 -14.33 12.90
N LEU A 85 -8.35 -13.67 11.94
CA LEU A 85 -9.76 -13.31 12.04
C LEU A 85 -10.64 -14.56 12.11
N ARG A 86 -10.36 -15.60 11.33
CA ARG A 86 -11.07 -16.89 11.48
C ARG A 86 -10.92 -17.52 12.87
N ARG A 87 -9.86 -17.20 13.62
CA ARG A 87 -9.60 -17.67 14.99
C ARG A 87 -10.22 -16.80 16.08
N GLY A 88 -10.88 -15.70 15.72
CA GLY A 88 -11.59 -14.82 16.66
C GLY A 88 -10.88 -13.50 17.00
N ALA A 89 -9.82 -13.13 16.28
CA ALA A 89 -9.16 -11.84 16.49
C ALA A 89 -10.05 -10.63 16.10
N GLU A 90 -9.85 -9.50 16.76
CA GLU A 90 -10.58 -8.26 16.46
C GLU A 90 -10.19 -7.67 15.08
N PRO A 91 -11.16 -7.27 14.24
CA PRO A 91 -10.87 -6.66 12.94
C PRO A 91 -10.16 -5.30 13.09
N SER A 92 -8.88 -5.25 12.73
CA SER A 92 -8.12 -3.98 12.69
C SER A 92 -8.19 -3.32 11.30
N THR A 93 -8.35 -2.00 11.28
CA THR A 93 -8.34 -1.15 10.08
C THR A 93 -7.01 -1.18 9.32
N ALA A 94 -5.91 -1.52 10.00
CA ALA A 94 -4.57 -1.64 9.41
C ALA A 94 -4.51 -2.68 8.28
N HIS A 95 -5.31 -3.75 8.38
CA HIS A 95 -5.32 -4.81 7.38
C HIS A 95 -5.97 -4.38 6.06
N GLY A 96 -6.98 -3.51 6.12
CA GLY A 96 -7.56 -2.93 4.92
C GLY A 96 -6.58 -1.99 4.20
N LEU A 97 -5.77 -1.26 4.97
CA LEU A 97 -4.69 -0.44 4.42
C LEU A 97 -3.63 -1.29 3.70
N ALA A 98 -3.31 -2.49 4.20
CA ALA A 98 -2.38 -3.40 3.54
C ALA A 98 -2.87 -3.82 2.13
N ALA A 99 -4.16 -4.15 1.98
CA ALA A 99 -4.73 -4.46 0.67
C ALA A 99 -4.69 -3.27 -0.30
N VAL A 100 -4.91 -2.05 0.21
CA VAL A 100 -4.76 -0.81 -0.57
C VAL A 100 -3.31 -0.59 -0.99
N TYR A 101 -2.36 -0.79 -0.06
CA TYR A 101 -0.93 -0.67 -0.33
C TYR A 101 -0.46 -1.68 -1.38
N LEU A 102 -0.92 -2.93 -1.30
CA LEU A 102 -0.65 -3.96 -2.30
C LEU A 102 -1.16 -3.54 -3.69
N GLY A 103 -2.41 -3.06 -3.79
CA GLY A 103 -2.97 -2.56 -5.04
C GLY A 103 -2.17 -1.39 -5.61
N PHE A 104 -1.78 -0.44 -4.77
CA PHE A 104 -0.91 0.68 -5.16
C PHE A 104 0.45 0.20 -5.65
N SER A 105 1.11 -0.70 -4.90
CA SER A 105 2.42 -1.25 -5.24
C SER A 105 2.42 -1.97 -6.58
N ILE A 106 1.38 -2.75 -6.89
CA ILE A 106 1.27 -3.43 -8.19
C ILE A 106 1.01 -2.44 -9.33
N ALA A 107 0.09 -1.49 -9.14
CA ALA A 107 -0.30 -0.57 -10.21
C ALA A 107 0.76 0.51 -10.50
N TYR A 108 1.37 1.07 -9.46
CA TYR A 108 2.34 2.16 -9.57
C TYR A 108 3.79 1.71 -9.46
N GLY A 109 4.07 0.47 -9.05
CA GLY A 109 5.42 0.00 -8.75
C GLY A 109 6.40 0.21 -9.90
N HIS A 110 6.04 -0.20 -11.11
CA HIS A 110 6.92 -0.01 -12.27
C HIS A 110 7.13 1.48 -12.62
N TYR A 111 6.11 2.31 -12.47
CA TYR A 111 6.22 3.75 -12.66
C TYR A 111 7.15 4.39 -11.63
N MET A 112 6.97 4.05 -10.35
CA MET A 112 7.78 4.55 -9.24
C MET A 112 9.25 4.12 -9.36
N ILE A 113 9.49 2.87 -9.75
CA ILE A 113 10.85 2.34 -9.97
C ILE A 113 11.55 3.12 -11.10
N ASN A 114 10.92 3.29 -12.26
CA ASN A 114 11.51 4.03 -13.37
C ASN A 114 11.77 5.50 -13.02
N TRP A 115 10.86 6.11 -12.26
CA TRP A 115 11.03 7.47 -11.76
C TRP A 115 12.22 7.58 -10.78
N ALA A 116 12.33 6.64 -9.83
CA ALA A 116 13.41 6.59 -8.86
C ALA A 116 14.76 6.35 -9.54
N ASP A 117 14.82 5.46 -10.53
CA ASP A 117 16.01 5.19 -11.33
C ASP A 117 16.45 6.43 -12.11
N GLY A 118 15.52 7.15 -12.74
CA GLY A 118 15.84 8.41 -13.43
C GLY A 118 16.39 9.48 -12.47
N ARG A 119 15.82 9.59 -11.27
CA ARG A 119 16.31 10.49 -10.21
C ARG A 119 17.71 10.11 -9.72
N PHE A 120 17.94 8.81 -9.49
CA PHE A 120 19.24 8.30 -9.09
C PHE A 120 20.29 8.55 -10.19
N ALA A 121 19.95 8.25 -11.44
CA ALA A 121 20.82 8.47 -12.58
C ALA A 121 21.22 9.94 -12.71
N HIS A 122 20.26 10.86 -12.60
CA HIS A 122 20.54 12.29 -12.64
C HIS A 122 21.42 12.77 -11.47
N ARG A 123 21.15 12.30 -10.24
CA ARG A 123 21.86 12.79 -9.04
C ARG A 123 23.26 12.19 -8.84
N PHE A 124 23.45 10.93 -9.25
CA PHE A 124 24.63 10.14 -8.90
C PHE A 124 25.38 9.54 -10.10
N ALA A 125 24.78 9.54 -11.30
CA ALA A 125 25.39 8.94 -12.49
C ALA A 125 25.46 9.89 -13.71
N GLY A 126 25.25 11.19 -13.51
CA GLY A 126 25.32 12.20 -14.59
C GLY A 126 24.24 12.07 -15.67
N GLY A 127 23.15 11.35 -15.38
CA GLY A 127 22.03 11.17 -16.30
C GLY A 127 21.29 12.49 -16.59
N PRO A 128 20.49 12.53 -17.67
CA PRO A 128 19.72 13.73 -18.03
C PRO A 128 18.70 14.11 -16.96
N PRO A 129 18.26 15.39 -16.89
CA PRO A 129 17.29 15.85 -15.91
C PRO A 129 15.98 15.07 -16.01
N PRO A 130 15.35 14.71 -14.87
CA PRO A 130 14.12 13.94 -14.87
C PRO A 130 13.01 14.67 -15.63
N VAL A 131 12.36 13.95 -16.54
CA VAL A 131 11.32 14.49 -17.43
C VAL A 131 10.17 15.05 -16.60
N LYS A 132 9.90 16.36 -16.73
CA LYS A 132 8.81 17.00 -16.00
C LYS A 132 7.46 16.54 -16.58
N PRO A 133 6.42 16.34 -15.75
CA PRO A 133 5.10 16.00 -16.25
C PRO A 133 4.60 17.09 -17.21
N PRO A 134 3.94 16.72 -18.33
CA PRO A 134 3.45 17.67 -19.31
C PRO A 134 2.47 18.64 -18.64
N LYS A 135 2.57 19.92 -18.99
CA LYS A 135 1.81 21.00 -18.34
C LYS A 135 0.55 21.40 -19.12
N TYR A 136 0.53 21.20 -20.43
CA TYR A 136 -0.51 21.74 -21.31
C TYR A 136 -0.95 20.76 -22.41
N GLY A 137 -2.12 21.05 -22.98
CA GLY A 137 -2.64 20.41 -24.18
C GLY A 137 -2.88 18.90 -24.08
N ALA A 138 -2.96 18.24 -25.23
CA ALA A 138 -3.27 16.81 -25.34
C ALA A 138 -2.26 15.90 -24.61
N ALA A 139 -1.02 16.35 -24.43
CA ALA A 139 -0.01 15.61 -23.66
C ALA A 139 -0.36 15.55 -22.16
N ARG A 140 -0.89 16.63 -21.58
CA ARG A 140 -1.40 16.66 -20.20
C ARG A 140 -2.57 15.71 -20.03
N VAL A 141 -3.52 15.76 -20.96
CA VAL A 141 -4.72 14.89 -20.93
C VAL A 141 -4.32 13.41 -20.97
N ARG A 142 -3.45 13.00 -21.91
CA ARG A 142 -2.96 11.61 -21.98
C ARG A 142 -2.22 11.18 -20.71
N HIS A 143 -1.45 12.08 -20.10
CA HIS A 143 -0.77 11.80 -18.83
C HIS A 143 -1.76 11.55 -17.70
N GLU A 144 -2.81 12.38 -17.59
CA GLU A 144 -3.84 12.23 -16.57
C GLU A 144 -4.62 10.92 -16.74
N TRP A 145 -5.03 10.57 -17.97
CA TRP A 145 -5.69 9.30 -18.26
C TRP A 145 -4.82 8.09 -17.94
N ARG A 146 -3.49 8.20 -18.12
CA ARG A 146 -2.55 7.16 -17.71
C ARG A 146 -2.50 7.03 -16.19
N LEU A 147 -2.45 8.15 -15.45
CA LEU A 147 -2.49 8.14 -13.99
C LEU A 147 -3.81 7.55 -13.47
N TRP A 148 -4.93 7.97 -14.04
CA TRP A 148 -6.26 7.46 -13.69
C TRP A 148 -6.36 5.95 -13.92
N ARG A 149 -5.89 5.43 -15.06
CA ARG A 149 -5.86 3.99 -15.31
C ARG A 149 -5.07 3.22 -14.24
N MET A 150 -3.94 3.76 -13.77
CA MET A 150 -3.18 3.14 -12.69
C MET A 150 -3.96 3.19 -11.36
N THR A 151 -4.66 4.29 -11.06
CA THR A 151 -5.55 4.36 -9.89
C THR A 151 -6.68 3.33 -9.97
N LEU A 152 -7.28 3.17 -11.15
CA LEU A 152 -8.33 2.19 -11.36
C LEU A 152 -7.82 0.77 -11.14
N ILE A 153 -6.66 0.42 -11.71
CA ILE A 153 -6.02 -0.89 -11.50
C ILE A 153 -5.74 -1.12 -10.01
N ALA A 154 -5.17 -0.12 -9.32
CA ALA A 154 -4.91 -0.20 -7.88
C ALA A 154 -6.20 -0.45 -7.08
N ALA A 155 -7.27 0.29 -7.39
CA ALA A 155 -8.57 0.16 -6.75
C ALA A 155 -9.20 -1.21 -7.00
N VAL A 156 -9.15 -1.72 -8.24
CA VAL A 156 -9.68 -3.04 -8.60
C VAL A 156 -8.93 -4.14 -7.85
N ILE A 157 -7.60 -4.09 -7.78
CA ILE A 157 -6.80 -5.07 -7.05
C ILE A 157 -7.15 -5.03 -5.56
N ALA A 158 -7.16 -3.83 -4.96
CA ALA A 158 -7.48 -3.67 -3.54
C ALA A 158 -8.88 -4.20 -3.22
N VAL A 159 -9.89 -3.84 -4.02
CA VAL A 159 -11.27 -4.31 -3.85
C VAL A 159 -11.36 -5.83 -4.01
N ALA A 160 -10.70 -6.42 -5.01
CA ALA A 160 -10.71 -7.87 -5.24
C ALA A 160 -10.06 -8.64 -4.10
N VAL A 161 -8.92 -8.16 -3.58
CA VAL A 161 -8.22 -8.75 -2.43
C VAL A 161 -9.09 -8.65 -1.17
N LEU A 162 -9.65 -7.48 -0.90
CA LEU A 162 -10.56 -7.29 0.23
C LEU A 162 -11.79 -8.20 0.10
N GLN A 163 -12.37 -8.31 -1.10
CA GLN A 163 -13.53 -9.16 -1.35
C GLN A 163 -13.22 -10.64 -1.10
N MET A 164 -12.03 -11.09 -1.54
CA MET A 164 -11.55 -12.45 -1.27
C MET A 164 -11.41 -12.69 0.23
N CYS A 165 -10.84 -11.75 0.98
CA CYS A 165 -10.76 -11.87 2.44
C CYS A 165 -12.14 -11.94 3.09
N ILE A 166 -13.11 -11.12 2.65
CA ILE A 166 -14.49 -11.14 3.16
C ILE A 166 -15.13 -12.52 2.95
N TRP A 167 -15.03 -13.07 1.73
CA TRP A 167 -15.53 -14.42 1.43
C TRP A 167 -14.85 -15.50 2.25
N LEU A 168 -13.55 -15.34 2.54
CA LEU A 168 -12.84 -16.26 3.40
C LEU A 168 -13.29 -16.12 4.87
N ILE A 169 -13.51 -14.92 5.40
CA ILE A 169 -13.89 -14.75 6.81
C ILE A 169 -15.29 -15.32 7.07
N GLY A 170 -16.24 -15.09 6.17
CA GLY A 170 -17.58 -15.70 6.23
C GLY A 170 -18.51 -15.15 7.31
N ASP A 171 -18.14 -14.05 7.97
CA ASP A 171 -18.90 -13.37 9.04
C ASP A 171 -19.07 -11.89 8.71
N GLY A 172 -20.31 -11.44 8.54
CA GLY A 172 -20.65 -10.11 8.04
C GLY A 172 -20.21 -8.99 8.99
N ASP A 173 -20.50 -9.13 10.28
CA ASP A 173 -20.24 -8.10 11.30
C ASP A 173 -18.73 -7.84 11.46
N ARG A 174 -17.90 -8.85 11.15
CA ARG A 174 -16.43 -8.78 11.27
C ARG A 174 -15.74 -8.24 10.03
N THR A 175 -16.50 -7.88 9.00
CA THR A 175 -15.98 -7.42 7.70
C THR A 175 -16.30 -5.96 7.36
N ASP A 176 -17.01 -5.24 8.23
CA ASP A 176 -17.43 -3.85 7.99
C ASP A 176 -16.27 -2.90 7.66
N ALA A 177 -15.13 -3.06 8.35
CA ALA A 177 -13.92 -2.29 8.06
C ALA A 177 -13.40 -2.55 6.64
N MET A 178 -13.47 -3.80 6.17
CA MET A 178 -13.02 -4.19 4.82
C MET A 178 -13.94 -3.59 3.75
N VAL A 179 -15.26 -3.62 3.99
CA VAL A 179 -16.26 -3.00 3.10
C VAL A 179 -16.09 -1.48 3.06
N ALA A 180 -15.78 -0.84 4.19
CA ALA A 180 -15.49 0.59 4.23
C ALA A 180 -14.28 0.97 3.35
N TRP A 181 -13.22 0.16 3.38
CA TRP A 181 -12.06 0.33 2.50
C TRP A 181 -12.40 0.14 1.01
N GLN A 182 -13.25 -0.84 0.67
CA GLN A 182 -13.72 -1.01 -0.70
C GLN A 182 -14.44 0.25 -1.20
N ARG A 183 -15.38 0.79 -0.40
CA ARG A 183 -16.08 2.04 -0.73
C ARG A 183 -15.12 3.21 -0.88
N GLN A 184 -14.14 3.33 0.00
CA GLN A 184 -13.13 4.39 -0.07
C GLN A 184 -12.33 4.31 -1.38
N MET A 185 -11.92 3.11 -1.81
CA MET A 185 -11.18 2.93 -3.06
C MET A 185 -12.00 3.30 -4.30
N LEU A 186 -13.28 2.93 -4.31
CA LEU A 186 -14.19 3.32 -5.38
C LEU A 186 -14.41 4.84 -5.42
N THR A 187 -14.57 5.48 -4.26
CA THR A 187 -14.67 6.94 -4.15
C THR A 187 -13.42 7.64 -4.69
N VAL A 188 -12.23 7.19 -4.30
CA VAL A 188 -10.96 7.76 -4.79
C VAL A 188 -10.83 7.59 -6.31
N ALA A 189 -11.13 6.40 -6.84
CA ALA A 189 -11.09 6.15 -8.28
C ALA A 189 -12.12 6.99 -9.04
N GLY A 190 -13.31 7.18 -8.48
CA GLY A 190 -14.37 8.04 -9.03
C GLY A 190 -13.99 9.52 -9.02
N ILE A 191 -13.44 10.04 -7.92
CA ILE A 191 -12.95 11.42 -7.85
C ILE A 191 -11.85 11.66 -8.88
N HIS A 192 -10.88 10.74 -8.99
CA HIS A 192 -9.82 10.86 -9.98
C HIS A 192 -10.34 10.77 -11.41
N LEU A 193 -11.39 9.98 -11.66
CA LEU A 193 -12.09 9.96 -12.95
C LEU A 193 -12.66 11.33 -13.29
N LEU A 194 -13.34 11.98 -12.34
CA LEU A 194 -13.89 13.33 -12.53
C LEU A 194 -12.80 14.34 -12.86
N VAL A 195 -11.63 14.25 -12.22
CA VAL A 195 -10.47 15.10 -12.53
C VAL A 195 -9.97 14.83 -13.96
N ALA A 196 -9.78 13.57 -14.35
CA ALA A 196 -9.32 13.20 -15.69
C ALA A 196 -10.30 13.64 -16.80
N VAL A 197 -11.61 13.49 -16.55
CA VAL A 197 -12.68 13.99 -17.42
C VAL A 197 -12.63 15.52 -17.48
N GLY A 198 -12.47 16.19 -16.34
CA GLY A 198 -12.33 17.65 -16.27
C GLY A 198 -11.19 18.19 -17.14
N TYR A 199 -10.01 17.56 -17.10
CA TYR A 199 -8.89 17.91 -17.99
C TYR A 199 -9.18 17.64 -19.47
N THR A 200 -10.09 16.72 -19.78
CA THR A 200 -10.49 16.41 -21.16
C THR A 200 -11.49 17.43 -21.70
N VAL A 201 -12.44 17.87 -20.87
CA VAL A 201 -13.45 18.88 -21.23
C VAL A 201 -12.84 20.29 -21.25
N TRP A 202 -11.96 20.60 -20.30
CA TRP A 202 -11.21 21.87 -20.23
C TRP A 202 -9.70 21.65 -20.29
N PRO A 203 -9.14 21.39 -21.48
CA PRO A 203 -7.70 21.18 -21.64
C PRO A 203 -6.92 22.45 -21.24
N PRO A 204 -5.90 22.35 -20.37
CA PRO A 204 -5.09 23.48 -19.97
C PRO A 204 -4.37 24.06 -21.19
N LYS A 205 -4.70 25.32 -21.50
CA LYS A 205 -4.05 26.07 -22.57
C LYS A 205 -2.76 26.68 -22.04
N GLU A 206 -1.72 26.66 -22.87
CA GLU A 206 -0.50 27.39 -22.58
C GLU A 206 -0.86 28.88 -22.49
N LYS A 207 -0.47 29.55 -21.40
CA LYS A 207 -0.55 31.01 -21.38
C LYS A 207 0.46 31.46 -22.43
N THR A 208 -0.02 31.93 -23.59
CA THR A 208 0.81 32.68 -24.53
C THR A 208 1.54 33.70 -23.68
N ARG A 209 2.86 33.53 -23.52
CA ARG A 209 3.70 34.63 -23.10
C ARG A 209 3.42 35.67 -24.16
N ALA A 210 2.68 36.73 -23.80
CA ALA A 210 2.65 37.92 -24.61
C ALA A 210 4.13 38.20 -24.88
N ASP A 211 4.50 37.99 -26.13
CA ASP A 211 5.76 38.42 -26.66
C ASP A 211 5.90 39.87 -26.20
N GLY A 212 6.94 40.12 -25.42
CA GLY A 212 7.40 41.47 -25.22
C GLY A 212 7.78 41.97 -26.60
N SER A 213 6.81 42.58 -27.29
CA SER A 213 6.98 43.39 -28.47
C SER A 213 8.29 44.14 -28.27
N GLY A 214 9.26 43.88 -29.15
CA GLY A 214 10.57 44.48 -29.07
C GLY A 214 10.47 45.99 -29.04
N ARG A 215 10.50 46.58 -27.85
CA ARG A 215 10.88 47.97 -27.69
C ARG A 215 12.40 47.98 -27.64
N PRO A 216 13.10 48.44 -28.69
CA PRO A 216 14.49 48.82 -28.54
C PRO A 216 14.49 49.96 -27.52
N TRP A 217 15.01 49.68 -26.33
CA TRP A 217 15.32 50.69 -25.34
C TRP A 217 16.45 51.54 -25.93
N SER A 218 16.10 52.64 -26.58
CA SER A 218 17.07 53.62 -27.04
C SER A 218 17.66 54.30 -25.81
N LEU A 219 18.86 53.88 -25.39
CA LEU A 219 19.72 54.73 -24.57
C LEU A 219 20.22 55.89 -25.43
N THR A 220 19.51 57.00 -25.38
CA THR A 220 20.12 58.30 -25.64
C THR A 220 20.36 58.95 -24.29
N LYS A 221 21.56 58.72 -23.73
CA LYS A 221 22.12 59.65 -22.75
C LYS A 221 22.91 60.69 -23.54
N ARG A 222 22.39 61.91 -23.62
CA ARG A 222 23.19 63.11 -23.77
C ARG A 222 23.81 63.47 -22.42
#